data_AF-Q50579-F1
#
_entry.id   AF-Q50579-F1
#
_cell.length_a   1.000
_cell.length_b   1.000
_cell.length_c   1.000
_cell.angle_alpha   90.00
_cell.angle_beta   90.00
_cell.angle_gamma   90.00
#
_symmetry.space_group_name_H-M   'P 1'
#
loop_
_entity.id
_entity.type
_entity.pdbx_description
1 polymer ?
#
loop_
_entity_poly.entity_id
_entity_poly.type
_entity_poly.pdbx_seq_one_letter_code
_entity_poly.pdbx_strand_id
1 'polypeptide(L)'
;MTRDPITISPGSDLQTAARLLLQHGIRRLPVVDDGKLVGLVTVADVVGTIADMNIDIPIKDYVEKEVVAIFSDTPLPVVARIMELAGVKAVLFLMLPWNS
;
A
#
# COMPACT_ATOMS: atom_id res chain seq x y z
N MET A 1 21.00 -0.91 3.89
CA MET A 1 21.32 0.51 4.16
C MET A 1 21.19 1.24 2.84
N THR A 2 20.17 2.09 2.67
CA THR A 2 19.97 2.83 1.42
C THR A 2 20.86 4.06 1.45
N ARG A 3 21.72 4.21 0.44
CA ARG A 3 22.51 5.43 0.24
C ARG A 3 21.59 6.47 -0.37
N ASP A 4 21.49 7.63 0.28
CA ASP A 4 20.67 8.77 -0.12
C ASP A 4 19.15 8.47 -0.12
N PRO A 5 18.53 8.40 1.08
CA PRO A 5 17.08 8.21 1.16
C PRO A 5 16.35 9.42 0.58
N ILE A 6 15.19 9.18 0.01
CA ILE A 6 14.27 10.26 -0.41
C ILE A 6 13.76 10.93 0.85
N THR A 7 13.84 12.26 0.90
CA THR A 7 13.46 13.08 2.05
C THR A 7 12.42 14.12 1.66
N ILE A 8 11.77 14.72 2.65
CA ILE A 8 10.83 15.83 2.46
C ILE A 8 11.12 16.98 3.44
N SER A 9 10.80 18.21 3.05
CA SER A 9 10.89 19.38 3.94
C SER A 9 9.70 19.41 4.90
N PRO A 10 9.88 19.87 6.17
CA PRO A 10 8.76 20.02 7.11
C PRO A 10 7.68 21.01 6.65
N GLY A 11 7.98 21.91 5.70
CA GLY A 11 7.00 22.84 5.12
C GLY A 11 6.18 22.26 3.96
N SER A 12 6.44 21.01 3.55
CA SER A 12 5.70 20.38 2.45
C SER A 12 4.32 19.87 2.91
N ASP A 13 3.36 19.83 1.99
CA ASP A 13 2.02 19.33 2.31
C ASP A 13 1.94 17.78 2.37
N LEU A 14 0.89 17.30 3.03
CA LEU A 14 0.63 15.87 3.21
C LEU A 14 0.39 15.14 1.88
N GLN A 15 -0.17 15.83 0.88
CA GLN A 15 -0.41 15.26 -0.45
C GLN A 15 0.91 14.93 -1.14
N THR A 16 1.91 15.81 -1.04
CA THR A 16 3.25 15.64 -1.57
C THR A 16 3.94 14.48 -0.88
N ALA A 17 3.83 14.39 0.45
CA ALA A 17 4.34 13.24 1.21
C ALA A 17 3.72 11.92 0.72
N ALA A 18 2.39 11.87 0.55
CA ALA A 18 1.68 10.70 0.05
C ALA A 18 2.13 10.31 -1.37
N ARG A 19 2.30 11.29 -2.28
CA ARG A 19 2.81 11.04 -3.64
C ARG A 19 4.22 10.46 -3.62
N LEU A 20 5.13 11.00 -2.82
CA LEU A 20 6.50 10.48 -2.72
C LEU A 20 6.53 9.03 -2.17
N LEU A 21 5.73 8.74 -1.14
CA LEU A 21 5.58 7.39 -0.60
C LEU A 21 5.13 6.40 -1.69
N LEU A 22 4.11 6.76 -2.46
CA LEU A 22 3.55 5.90 -3.53
C LEU A 22 4.49 5.77 -4.73
N GLN A 23 4.99 6.89 -5.27
CA GLN A 23 5.83 6.92 -6.46
C GLN A 23 7.11 6.11 -6.30
N HIS A 24 7.69 6.15 -5.10
CA HIS A 24 8.95 5.46 -4.81
C HIS A 24 8.75 4.10 -4.14
N GLY A 25 7.50 3.68 -3.89
CA GLY A 25 7.19 2.40 -3.25
C GLY A 25 7.75 2.28 -1.82
N ILE A 26 7.97 3.40 -1.15
CA ILE A 26 8.52 3.45 0.21
C ILE A 26 7.40 3.68 1.23
N ARG A 27 7.59 3.15 2.44
CA ARG A 27 6.57 3.24 3.51
C ARG A 27 6.86 4.32 4.55
N ARG A 28 8.06 4.90 4.50
CA ARG A 28 8.62 5.83 5.49
C ARG A 28 9.38 6.90 4.74
N LEU A 29 9.12 8.16 5.07
CA LEU A 29 9.67 9.34 4.44
C LEU A 29 10.30 10.22 5.53
N PRO A 30 11.64 10.23 5.64
CA PRO A 30 12.35 11.10 6.57
C PRO A 30 12.08 12.58 6.27
N VAL A 31 11.82 13.36 7.32
CA VAL A 31 11.64 14.81 7.23
C VAL A 31 12.96 15.49 7.57
N VAL A 32 13.49 16.28 6.64
CA VAL A 32 14.80 16.93 6.76
C VAL A 32 14.64 18.43 6.62
N ASP A 33 15.30 19.17 7.51
CA ASP A 33 15.35 20.63 7.52
C ASP A 33 16.81 21.07 7.65
N ASP A 34 17.28 21.94 6.75
CA ASP A 34 18.69 22.38 6.68
C ASP A 34 19.72 21.24 6.82
N GLY A 35 19.47 20.11 6.15
CA GLY A 35 20.34 18.93 6.16
C GLY A 35 20.30 18.10 7.45
N LYS A 36 19.41 18.43 8.40
CA LYS A 36 19.22 17.68 9.65
C LYS A 36 17.91 16.90 9.61
N LEU A 37 17.96 15.65 10.07
CA LEU A 37 16.75 14.84 10.27
C LEU A 37 15.95 15.40 11.45
N VAL A 38 14.74 15.88 11.18
CA VAL A 38 13.85 16.48 12.18
C VAL A 38 12.60 15.64 12.48
N GLY A 39 12.29 14.65 11.63
CA GLY A 39 11.12 13.81 11.83
C GLY A 39 10.99 12.66 10.84
N LEU A 40 9.86 11.97 10.93
CA LEU A 40 9.50 10.84 10.08
C LEU A 40 8.00 10.86 9.81
N VAL A 41 7.62 10.75 8.54
CA VAL A 41 6.23 10.53 8.12
C VAL A 41 6.12 9.12 7.53
N THR A 42 5.09 8.39 7.91
CA THR A 42 4.81 7.05 7.41
C THR A 42 3.49 7.01 6.66
N VAL A 43 3.29 5.94 5.88
CA VAL A 43 1.97 5.67 5.26
C VAL A 43 0.87 5.59 6.32
N ALA A 44 1.18 5.09 7.52
CA ALA A 44 0.21 5.00 8.61
C ALA A 44 -0.23 6.39 9.11
N ASP A 45 0.70 7.35 9.20
CA ASP A 45 0.37 8.73 9.62
C ASP A 45 -0.53 9.43 8.59
N VAL A 46 -0.26 9.22 7.29
CA VAL A 46 -1.10 9.72 6.19
C VAL A 46 -2.50 9.12 6.27
N VAL A 47 -2.61 7.79 6.41
CA VAL A 47 -3.89 7.08 6.52
C VAL A 47 -4.65 7.49 7.78
N GLY A 48 -3.96 7.65 8.91
CA GLY A 48 -4.56 8.15 10.15
C GLY A 48 -5.16 9.54 9.98
N THR A 49 -4.42 10.45 9.33
CA THR A 49 -4.91 11.80 9.04
C THR A 49 -6.14 11.79 8.12
N ILE A 50 -6.19 10.89 7.14
CA ILE A 50 -7.36 10.68 6.26
C ILE A 50 -8.55 10.15 7.06
N ALA A 51 -8.33 9.25 8.03
CA ALA A 51 -9.38 8.68 8.86
C ALA A 51 -10.07 9.73 9.76
N ASP A 52 -9.34 10.78 10.15
CA ASP A 52 -9.88 11.90 10.93
C ASP A 52 -10.64 12.93 10.07
N MET A 53 -10.55 12.83 8.73
CA MET A 53 -11.30 13.69 7.81
C MET A 53 -12.71 13.14 7.55
N ASN A 54 -13.67 14.03 7.32
CA ASN A 54 -15.03 13.65 6.93
C ASN A 54 -15.10 13.30 5.43
N ILE A 55 -14.67 12.09 5.07
CA ILE A 55 -14.62 11.58 3.70
C ILE A 55 -15.79 10.63 3.45
N ASP A 56 -16.80 11.10 2.72
CA ASP A 56 -18.03 10.34 2.39
C ASP A 56 -17.99 9.67 1.00
N ILE A 57 -16.80 9.47 0.44
CA ILE A 57 -16.65 8.86 -0.89
C ILE A 57 -16.89 7.34 -0.76
N PRO A 58 -17.83 6.75 -1.52
CA PRO A 58 -18.14 5.32 -1.38
C PRO A 58 -16.98 4.46 -1.88
N ILE A 59 -16.61 3.43 -1.10
CA ILE A 59 -15.47 2.55 -1.42
C ILE A 59 -15.59 1.86 -2.78
N LYS A 60 -16.82 1.68 -3.29
CA LYS A 60 -17.10 1.07 -4.60
C LYS A 60 -16.37 1.78 -5.76
N ASP A 61 -16.02 3.06 -5.59
CA ASP A 61 -15.31 3.84 -6.59
C ASP A 61 -13.80 3.52 -6.62
N TYR A 62 -13.29 2.82 -5.60
CA TYR A 62 -11.90 2.36 -5.45
C TYR A 62 -11.75 0.83 -5.46
N VAL A 63 -12.84 0.08 -5.57
CA VAL A 63 -12.81 -1.38 -5.63
C VAL A 63 -12.44 -1.82 -7.05
N GLU A 64 -11.37 -2.60 -7.16
CA GLU A 64 -11.06 -3.33 -8.39
C GLU A 64 -12.19 -4.32 -8.70
N LYS A 65 -12.74 -4.25 -9.92
CA LYS A 65 -13.89 -5.07 -10.32
C LYS A 65 -13.54 -6.54 -10.51
N GLU A 66 -12.26 -6.83 -10.77
CA GLU A 66 -11.76 -8.17 -11.06
C GLU A 66 -10.75 -8.56 -9.99
N VAL A 67 -11.15 -9.49 -9.13
CA VAL A 67 -10.30 -10.06 -8.08
C VAL A 67 -9.82 -11.43 -8.50
N VAL A 68 -8.52 -11.68 -8.37
CA VAL A 68 -7.95 -13.00 -8.61
C VAL A 68 -8.17 -13.86 -7.38
N ALA A 69 -8.92 -14.93 -7.54
CA ALA A 69 -9.22 -15.89 -6.49
C ALA A 69 -8.66 -17.27 -6.84
N ILE A 70 -8.18 -17.99 -5.83
CA ILE A 70 -7.68 -19.36 -5.93
C ILE A 70 -8.44 -20.26 -4.96
N PHE A 71 -8.57 -21.55 -5.29
CA PHE A 71 -9.13 -22.53 -4.37
C PHE A 71 -8.12 -22.97 -3.33
N SER A 72 -8.61 -23.42 -2.17
CA SER A 72 -7.78 -23.77 -1.04
C SER A 72 -6.81 -24.93 -1.27
N ASP A 73 -7.13 -25.79 -2.24
CA ASP A 73 -6.34 -26.93 -2.69
C ASP A 73 -5.38 -26.59 -3.83
N THR A 74 -5.35 -25.33 -4.29
CA THR A 74 -4.42 -24.89 -5.35
C THR A 74 -2.97 -25.03 -4.86
N PRO A 75 -2.13 -25.85 -5.52
CA PRO A 75 -0.74 -26.01 -5.10
C PRO A 75 0.02 -24.69 -5.12
N LEU A 76 0.85 -24.45 -4.09
CA LEU A 76 1.58 -23.18 -3.92
C LEU A 76 2.39 -22.74 -5.17
N PRO A 77 3.07 -23.62 -5.92
CA PRO A 77 3.74 -23.20 -7.16
C PRO A 77 2.78 -22.65 -8.22
N VAL A 78 1.56 -23.18 -8.30
CA VAL A 78 0.52 -22.70 -9.21
C VAL A 78 0.00 -21.34 -8.75
N VAL A 79 -0.19 -21.16 -7.43
CA VAL A 79 -0.56 -19.86 -6.84
C VAL A 79 0.45 -18.77 -7.22
N ALA A 80 1.75 -19.05 -7.05
CA ALA A 80 2.80 -18.10 -7.39
C ALA A 80 2.76 -17.70 -8.87
N ARG A 81 2.54 -18.67 -9.77
CA ARG A 81 2.43 -18.41 -11.22
C ARG A 81 1.17 -17.63 -11.57
N ILE A 82 0.04 -17.90 -10.93
CA ILE A 82 -1.19 -17.12 -11.11
C ILE A 82 -0.97 -15.66 -10.68
N MET A 83 -0.38 -15.46 -9.50
CA MET A 83 -0.06 -14.12 -8.99
C MET A 83 0.85 -13.34 -9.94
N GLU A 84 1.90 -13.99 -10.45
CA GLU A 84 2.84 -13.40 -11.40
C GLU A 84 2.17 -13.02 -12.73
N LEU A 85 1.40 -13.94 -13.32
CA LEU A 85 0.72 -13.72 -14.61
C LEU A 85 -0.36 -12.66 -14.52
N ALA A 86 -1.10 -12.60 -13.41
CA ALA A 86 -2.12 -11.60 -13.19
C ALA A 86 -1.57 -10.25 -12.69
N GLY A 87 -0.27 -10.16 -12.39
CA GLY A 87 0.36 -8.94 -11.87
C GLY A 87 -0.13 -8.53 -10.48
N VAL A 88 -0.68 -9.46 -9.70
CA VAL A 88 -1.24 -9.19 -8.37
C VAL A 88 -0.29 -9.61 -7.26
N LYS A 89 -0.26 -8.82 -6.18
CA LYS A 89 0.58 -9.12 -5.00
C LYS A 89 -0.12 -9.99 -3.96
N ALA A 90 -1.41 -10.22 -4.14
CA ALA A 90 -2.24 -11.06 -3.29
C ALA A 90 -3.39 -11.65 -4.11
N VAL A 91 -3.90 -12.80 -3.66
CA VAL A 91 -5.07 -13.48 -4.22
C VAL A 91 -6.04 -13.80 -3.09
N LEU A 92 -7.33 -13.83 -3.40
CA LEU A 92 -8.35 -14.29 -2.46
C LEU A 92 -8.30 -15.81 -2.38
N PHE A 93 -8.30 -16.34 -1.16
CA PHE A 93 -8.32 -17.78 -0.90
C PHE A 93 -9.76 -18.23 -0.68
N LEU A 94 -10.30 -19.04 -1.59
CA LEU A 94 -11.64 -19.60 -1.50
C LEU A 94 -11.57 -20.99 -0.87
N MET A 95 -12.18 -21.14 0.31
CA MET A 95 -12.41 -22.45 0.89
C MET A 95 -13.48 -23.18 0.08
N LEU A 96 -13.23 -24.43 -0.28
CA LEU A 96 -14.30 -25.29 -0.79
C LEU A 96 -15.39 -25.40 0.30
N PRO A 97 -16.68 -25.31 -0.06
CA PRO A 97 -17.74 -25.63 0.89
C PRO A 97 -17.49 -27.03 1.42
N TRP A 98 -17.58 -27.20 2.73
CA TRP A 98 -17.52 -28.52 3.37
C TRP A 98 -18.63 -29.37 2.77
N ASN A 99 -18.26 -30.35 1.93
CA ASN A 99 -19.17 -31.41 1.54
C ASN A 99 -19.31 -32.34 2.76
N SER A 100 -20.41 -32.18 3.49
CA SER A 100 -20.92 -33.19 4.43
C SER A 100 -21.56 -34.35 3.68
#